data_AF-A0A5C3MZI8-F1
#
_entry.id   AF-A0A5C3MZI8-F1
#
_cell.length_a   1.000
_cell.length_b   1.000
_cell.length_c   1.000
_cell.angle_alpha   90.00
_cell.angle_beta   90.00
_cell.angle_gamma   90.00
#
_symmetry.space_group_name_H-M   'P 1'
#
loop_
_entity.id
_entity.type
_entity.pdbx_description
1 polymer ?
#
loop_
_entity_poly.entity_id
_entity_poly.type
_entity_poly.pdbx_seq_one_letter_code
_entity_poly.pdbx_strand_id
1 'polypeptide(L)'
;MGKNSGGVNAAILRYVGAPNTEPTTAQTPSVMPLQETNLHPLVNPAAHPIHLHGHTFSVVRSAGSTQYNYDSPVRRDVVNVGGNDPVNTDNVTIRFETDNSGPWFLHCHIDWHLSAGFGVVMAEDVPDVKSTEKNIPAAWDQLCPASINNGTTPLTNTHKMRRVHHAARHLHHGVHSF
;
A
#
# COMPACT_ATOMS: atom_id res chain seq x y z
N MET A 1 -14.71 -15.52 16.16
CA MET A 1 -13.99 -15.78 14.90
C MET A 1 -13.62 -17.25 14.86
N GLY A 2 -14.30 -18.04 14.02
CA GLY A 2 -14.01 -19.46 13.83
C GLY A 2 -12.96 -19.63 12.73
N LYS A 3 -11.90 -20.38 13.01
CA LYS A 3 -10.89 -20.79 12.01
C LYS A 3 -11.51 -21.83 11.09
N ASN A 4 -11.68 -21.51 9.81
CA ASN A 4 -11.80 -22.54 8.79
C ASN A 4 -10.38 -22.95 8.36
N SER A 5 -10.02 -24.17 8.72
CA SER A 5 -8.82 -24.88 8.29
C SER A 5 -8.89 -25.12 6.79
N GLY A 6 -8.44 -24.14 5.98
CA GLY A 6 -8.50 -24.24 4.52
C GLY A 6 -8.47 -22.93 3.73
N GLY A 7 -8.21 -21.78 4.37
CA GLY A 7 -7.67 -20.58 3.72
C GLY A 7 -8.34 -20.15 2.41
N VAL A 8 -9.65 -19.92 2.42
CA VAL A 8 -10.32 -19.15 1.37
C VAL A 8 -10.63 -17.78 1.96
N ASN A 9 -10.06 -16.71 1.39
CA ASN A 9 -10.37 -15.34 1.78
C ASN A 9 -11.85 -15.09 1.45
N ALA A 10 -12.74 -15.19 2.46
CA ALA A 10 -14.16 -14.93 2.28
C ALA A 10 -14.52 -13.60 2.93
N ALA A 11 -14.89 -12.61 2.11
CA ALA A 11 -15.56 -11.41 2.60
C ALA A 11 -17.08 -11.68 2.62
N ILE A 12 -17.67 -11.71 3.82
CA ILE A 12 -19.13 -11.84 3.98
C ILE A 12 -19.73 -10.43 3.96
N LEU A 13 -20.29 -10.03 2.82
CA LEU A 13 -21.12 -8.83 2.74
C LEU A 13 -22.49 -9.13 3.38
N ARG A 14 -22.76 -8.51 4.55
CA ARG A 14 -24.06 -8.57 5.22
C ARG A 14 -24.92 -7.38 4.80
N TYR A 15 -26.19 -7.61 4.45
CA TYR A 15 -27.18 -6.54 4.24
C TYR A 15 -27.90 -6.20 5.56
N VAL A 16 -28.50 -5.01 5.63
CA VAL A 16 -29.24 -4.54 6.81
C VAL A 16 -30.43 -5.48 7.09
N GLY A 17 -30.45 -6.08 8.28
CA GLY A 17 -31.47 -7.05 8.71
C GLY A 17 -31.04 -8.53 8.64
N ALA A 18 -29.84 -8.83 8.13
CA ALA A 18 -29.31 -10.20 8.13
C ALA A 18 -29.00 -10.70 9.57
N PRO A 19 -29.38 -11.93 9.93
CA PRO A 19 -29.03 -12.52 11.23
C PRO A 19 -27.51 -12.57 11.47
N ASN A 20 -27.06 -12.43 12.72
CA ASN A 20 -25.65 -12.57 13.14
C ASN A 20 -25.17 -14.04 13.17
N THR A 21 -25.61 -14.84 12.20
CA THR A 21 -25.21 -16.24 12.04
C THR A 21 -24.53 -16.41 10.69
N GLU A 22 -23.66 -17.42 10.58
CA GLU A 22 -23.11 -17.83 9.29
C GLU A 22 -24.22 -18.44 8.42
N PRO A 23 -24.28 -18.13 7.12
CA PRO A 23 -25.26 -18.76 6.24
C PRO A 23 -24.99 -20.26 6.16
N THR A 24 -26.00 -21.08 6.44
CA THR A 24 -25.94 -22.55 6.32
C THR A 24 -26.15 -23.04 4.88
N THR A 25 -26.03 -22.14 3.90
CA THR A 25 -26.23 -22.46 2.49
C THR A 25 -25.15 -23.44 2.04
N ALA A 26 -25.57 -24.61 1.56
CA ALA A 26 -24.66 -25.53 0.90
C ALA A 26 -24.07 -24.84 -0.33
N GLN A 27 -22.74 -24.65 -0.34
CA GLN A 27 -22.06 -24.04 -1.47
C GLN A 27 -22.25 -24.95 -2.70
N THR A 28 -23.01 -24.49 -3.69
CA THR A 28 -22.99 -25.10 -5.01
C THR A 28 -21.60 -24.90 -5.60
N PRO A 29 -20.95 -25.95 -6.15
CA PRO A 29 -19.71 -25.80 -6.88
C PRO A 29 -19.89 -24.75 -7.98
N SER A 30 -19.11 -23.68 -7.93
CA SER A 30 -19.16 -22.68 -9.00
C SER A 30 -18.71 -23.34 -10.29
N VAL A 31 -19.58 -23.34 -11.30
CA VAL A 31 -19.29 -23.92 -12.62
C VAL A 31 -18.28 -23.06 -13.39
N MET A 32 -18.08 -21.80 -12.95
CA MET A 32 -17.05 -20.88 -13.41
C MET A 32 -16.56 -20.05 -12.21
N PRO A 33 -15.60 -20.55 -11.41
CA PRO A 33 -15.05 -19.78 -10.32
C PRO A 33 -14.41 -18.50 -10.86
N LEU A 34 -14.65 -17.38 -10.15
CA LEU A 34 -13.91 -16.15 -10.41
C LEU A 34 -12.42 -16.47 -10.20
N GLN A 35 -11.65 -16.46 -11.28
CA GLN A 35 -10.22 -16.60 -11.20
C GLN A 35 -9.64 -15.21 -10.91
N GLU A 36 -9.42 -14.91 -9.63
CA GLU A 36 -8.96 -13.59 -9.19
C GLU A 36 -7.68 -13.13 -9.90
N THR A 37 -6.80 -14.06 -10.28
CA THR A 37 -5.58 -13.77 -11.07
C THR A 37 -5.86 -13.22 -12.47
N ASN A 38 -7.07 -13.39 -12.99
CA ASN A 38 -7.48 -12.92 -14.31
C ASN A 38 -8.23 -11.59 -14.25
N LEU A 39 -8.43 -11.01 -13.06
CA LEU A 39 -8.95 -9.66 -12.93
C LEU A 39 -7.91 -8.68 -13.48
N HIS A 40 -8.24 -8.07 -14.60
CA HIS A 40 -7.49 -6.97 -15.20
C HIS A 40 -8.47 -5.86 -15.60
N PRO A 41 -8.06 -4.60 -15.55
CA PRO A 41 -8.93 -3.49 -15.93
C PRO A 41 -9.33 -3.60 -17.42
N LEU A 42 -10.59 -3.27 -17.72
CA LEU A 42 -11.17 -3.28 -19.07
C LEU A 42 -10.55 -2.25 -20.02
N VAL A 43 -9.87 -1.23 -19.47
CA VAL A 43 -9.22 -0.14 -20.21
C VAL A 43 -7.77 0.01 -19.74
N ASN A 44 -6.89 0.35 -20.68
CA ASN A 44 -5.42 0.30 -20.58
C ASN A 44 -4.86 0.74 -19.21
N PRO A 45 -4.08 -0.12 -18.51
CA PRO A 45 -3.50 0.13 -17.19
C PRO A 45 -2.31 1.11 -17.20
N ALA A 46 -2.16 1.96 -18.22
CA ALA A 46 -1.25 3.12 -18.14
C ALA A 46 -1.46 3.97 -16.87
N ALA A 47 -2.64 3.79 -16.25
CA ALA A 47 -3.05 4.26 -14.95
C ALA A 47 -2.53 3.37 -13.79
N HIS A 48 -1.53 3.85 -13.04
CA HIS A 48 -1.03 3.18 -11.84
C HIS A 48 -1.85 3.61 -10.59
N PRO A 49 -2.54 2.68 -9.90
CA PRO A 49 -3.13 2.98 -8.60
C PRO A 49 -2.02 3.09 -7.56
N ILE A 50 -1.79 4.28 -7.01
CA ILE A 50 -0.81 4.52 -5.95
C ILE A 50 -1.50 4.42 -4.60
N HIS A 51 -0.93 3.61 -3.72
CA HIS A 51 -1.35 3.41 -2.35
C HIS A 51 -0.26 3.89 -1.39
N LEU A 52 -0.66 4.56 -0.30
CA LEU A 52 0.22 4.96 0.79
C LEU A 52 -0.26 4.31 2.09
N HIS A 53 0.62 3.58 2.74
CA HIS A 53 0.37 3.00 4.06
C HIS A 53 0.43 4.07 5.15
N GLY A 54 -0.18 3.81 6.30
CA GLY A 54 -0.11 4.68 7.49
C GLY A 54 -0.92 5.98 7.42
N HIS A 55 -1.44 6.32 6.23
CA HIS A 55 -2.05 7.63 5.96
C HIS A 55 -3.33 7.52 5.16
N THR A 56 -4.22 8.50 5.36
CA THR A 56 -5.11 8.96 4.28
C THR A 56 -4.56 10.27 3.75
N PHE A 57 -4.63 10.50 2.44
CA PHE A 57 -4.14 11.71 1.80
C PHE A 57 -5.25 12.45 1.06
N SER A 58 -5.08 13.77 0.95
CA SER A 58 -5.90 14.64 0.12
C SER A 58 -5.43 14.58 -1.33
N VAL A 59 -6.31 14.19 -2.26
CA VAL A 59 -6.04 14.26 -3.70
C VAL A 59 -6.34 15.68 -4.18
N VAL A 60 -5.32 16.55 -4.13
CA VAL A 60 -5.47 17.96 -4.50
C VAL A 60 -5.55 18.17 -6.01
N ARG A 61 -5.09 17.19 -6.81
CA ARG A 61 -5.32 17.14 -8.26
C ARG A 61 -5.56 15.69 -8.67
N SER A 62 -6.70 15.41 -9.28
CA SER A 62 -7.09 14.07 -9.75
C SER A 62 -6.72 13.87 -11.23
N ALA A 63 -6.63 12.61 -11.65
CA ALA A 63 -6.49 12.25 -13.06
C ALA A 63 -7.71 12.76 -13.85
N GLY A 64 -7.51 13.17 -15.10
CA GLY A 64 -8.52 13.82 -15.93
C GLY A 64 -8.81 15.27 -15.54
N SER A 65 -8.08 15.86 -14.60
CA SER A 65 -8.24 17.26 -14.17
C SER A 65 -6.93 18.04 -14.23
N THR A 66 -7.02 19.29 -14.66
CA THR A 66 -5.92 20.27 -14.61
C THR A 66 -5.99 21.19 -13.40
N GLN A 67 -7.13 21.19 -12.69
CA GLN A 67 -7.38 22.09 -11.57
C GLN A 67 -6.91 21.50 -10.25
N TYR A 68 -6.34 22.35 -9.40
CA TYR A 68 -6.03 22.01 -8.02
C TYR A 68 -7.19 22.42 -7.10
N ASN A 69 -7.61 21.51 -6.23
CA ASN A 69 -8.57 21.75 -5.16
C ASN A 69 -7.84 21.70 -3.82
N TYR A 70 -7.66 22.87 -3.20
CA TYR A 70 -7.05 23.01 -1.87
C TYR A 70 -8.05 23.24 -0.74
N ASP A 71 -9.31 23.54 -1.07
CA ASP A 71 -10.34 23.89 -0.09
C ASP A 71 -11.00 22.64 0.49
N SER A 72 -11.41 21.71 -0.37
CA SER A 72 -12.08 20.47 0.03
C SER A 72 -11.76 19.31 -0.91
N PRO A 73 -10.49 18.88 -0.99
CA PRO A 73 -10.10 17.72 -1.80
C PRO A 73 -10.66 16.42 -1.22
N VAL A 74 -10.85 15.41 -2.08
CA VAL A 74 -11.20 14.06 -1.63
C VAL A 74 -10.05 13.46 -0.81
N ARG A 75 -10.37 12.84 0.33
CA ARG A 75 -9.41 12.07 1.13
C ARG A 75 -9.60 10.58 0.95
N ARG A 76 -8.50 9.87 0.69
CA ARG A 76 -8.44 8.41 0.50
C ARG A 76 -7.01 7.90 0.66
N ASP A 77 -6.82 6.59 0.53
CA ASP A 77 -5.54 5.89 0.67
C ASP A 77 -5.03 5.27 -0.65
N VAL A 78 -5.87 5.21 -1.68
CA VAL A 78 -5.52 4.77 -3.04
C VAL A 78 -6.02 5.77 -4.07
N VAL A 79 -5.16 6.20 -5.00
CA VAL A 79 -5.52 7.08 -6.12
C VAL A 79 -4.90 6.59 -7.41
N ASN A 80 -5.67 6.63 -8.49
CA ASN A 80 -5.15 6.36 -9.82
C ASN A 80 -4.38 7.59 -10.33
N VAL A 81 -3.12 7.42 -10.74
CA VAL A 81 -2.30 8.53 -11.28
C VAL A 81 -2.66 8.92 -12.71
N GLY A 82 -3.58 8.20 -13.35
CA GLY A 82 -3.95 8.44 -14.74
C GLY A 82 -2.88 7.95 -15.71
N GLY A 83 -3.11 8.20 -16.99
CA GLY A 83 -2.19 7.82 -18.05
C GLY A 83 -1.29 8.98 -18.46
N ASN A 84 -0.11 8.65 -18.98
CA ASN A 84 0.67 9.56 -19.81
C ASN A 84 0.62 9.06 -21.25
N ASP A 85 -0.42 9.47 -21.98
CA ASP A 85 -0.55 9.27 -23.42
C ASP A 85 -0.50 10.63 -24.13
N PRO A 86 -0.38 10.69 -25.48
CA PRO A 86 -0.27 11.94 -26.22
C PRO A 86 -1.41 12.95 -26.01
N VAL A 87 -2.54 12.52 -25.45
CA VAL A 87 -3.76 13.29 -25.20
C VAL A 87 -3.96 13.53 -23.69
N ASN A 88 -3.48 12.63 -22.83
CA ASN A 88 -3.60 12.72 -21.37
C ASN A 88 -2.24 12.96 -20.72
N THR A 89 -2.05 14.16 -20.16
CA THR A 89 -0.87 14.53 -19.35
C THR A 89 -1.29 14.68 -17.90
N ASP A 90 -1.68 13.56 -17.29
CA ASP A 90 -2.12 13.55 -15.92
C ASP A 90 -0.97 13.86 -14.96
N ASN A 91 -1.26 14.68 -13.95
CA ASN A 91 -0.33 15.01 -12.89
C ASN A 91 -1.08 15.01 -11.56
N VAL A 92 -1.39 13.80 -11.12
CA VAL A 92 -2.06 13.57 -9.85
C VAL A 92 -1.16 14.02 -8.72
N THR A 93 -1.71 14.85 -7.84
CA THR A 93 -0.97 15.40 -6.70
C THR A 93 -1.73 15.07 -5.43
N ILE A 94 -0.99 14.53 -4.45
CA ILE A 94 -1.51 14.21 -3.12
C ILE A 94 -0.83 15.08 -2.07
N ARG A 95 -1.52 15.31 -0.95
CA ARG A 95 -0.97 15.93 0.26
C ARG A 95 -1.35 15.08 1.46
N PHE A 96 -0.42 14.87 2.37
CA PHE A 96 -0.64 14.22 3.65
C PHE A 96 0.22 14.94 4.70
N GLU A 97 -0.15 14.73 5.96
CA GLU A 97 0.60 15.23 7.10
C GLU A 97 1.45 14.10 7.65
N THR A 98 2.68 14.41 8.07
CA THR A 98 3.55 13.40 8.69
C THR A 98 3.27 13.35 10.20
N ASP A 99 2.12 12.77 10.55
CA ASP A 99 1.60 12.65 11.92
C ASP A 99 1.65 11.22 12.47
N ASN A 100 2.36 10.30 11.78
CA ASN A 100 2.40 8.89 12.11
C ASN A 100 3.84 8.34 11.92
N SER A 101 4.65 8.37 12.96
CA SER A 101 6.07 7.97 12.88
C SER A 101 6.20 6.48 12.54
N GLY A 102 6.80 6.14 11.40
CA GLY A 102 6.93 4.76 10.93
C GLY A 102 7.51 4.60 9.53
N PRO A 103 7.88 3.37 9.13
CA PRO A 103 8.25 3.04 7.77
C PRO A 103 7.00 2.76 6.92
N TRP A 104 6.54 3.75 6.16
CA TRP A 104 5.32 3.64 5.34
C TRP A 104 5.61 3.37 3.89
N PHE A 105 4.94 2.38 3.32
CA PHE A 105 5.16 1.99 1.94
C PHE A 105 4.25 2.80 1.00
N LEU A 106 4.84 3.42 -0.02
CA LEU A 106 4.13 4.01 -1.15
C LEU A 106 4.40 3.19 -2.39
N HIS A 107 3.38 2.59 -2.99
CA HIS A 107 3.58 1.68 -4.11
C HIS A 107 2.41 1.64 -5.08
N CYS A 108 2.68 1.12 -6.28
CA CYS A 108 1.62 0.73 -7.18
C CYS A 108 0.88 -0.48 -6.57
N HIS A 109 -0.45 -0.41 -6.46
CA HIS A 109 -1.29 -1.47 -5.91
C HIS A 109 -1.65 -2.55 -6.96
N ILE A 110 -0.91 -2.59 -8.06
CA ILE A 110 -0.90 -3.70 -9.00
C ILE A 110 0.25 -4.61 -8.59
N ASP A 111 -0.07 -5.80 -8.07
CA ASP A 111 0.90 -6.69 -7.41
C ASP A 111 2.12 -7.02 -8.27
N TRP A 112 1.95 -7.20 -9.58
CA TRP A 112 3.06 -7.48 -10.48
C TRP A 112 3.94 -6.25 -10.77
N HIS A 113 3.39 -5.02 -10.69
CA HIS A 113 4.19 -3.80 -10.75
C HIS A 113 4.96 -3.55 -9.45
N LEU A 114 4.32 -3.80 -8.29
CA LEU A 114 5.01 -3.78 -7.00
C LEU A 114 6.18 -4.78 -6.99
N SER A 115 5.92 -6.02 -7.42
CA SER A 115 6.94 -7.07 -7.52
C SER A 115 8.07 -6.72 -8.50
N ALA A 116 7.78 -5.91 -9.52
CA ALA A 116 8.78 -5.37 -10.44
C ALA A 116 9.56 -4.15 -9.89
N GLY A 117 9.25 -3.71 -8.66
CA GLY A 117 9.96 -2.63 -7.96
C GLY A 117 9.25 -1.27 -7.96
N PHE A 118 7.97 -1.19 -8.35
CA PHE A 118 7.21 0.06 -8.31
C PHE A 118 6.73 0.39 -6.89
N GLY A 119 7.67 0.75 -6.02
CA GLY A 119 7.40 1.25 -4.68
C GLY A 119 8.60 1.93 -4.03
N VAL A 120 8.32 2.76 -3.03
CA VAL A 120 9.30 3.47 -2.20
C VAL A 120 8.85 3.44 -0.75
N VAL A 121 9.80 3.37 0.18
CA VAL A 121 9.51 3.44 1.63
C VAL A 121 9.79 4.84 2.14
N MET A 122 8.79 5.43 2.79
CA MET A 122 8.88 6.69 3.52
C MET A 122 9.29 6.38 4.96
N ALA A 123 10.49 6.81 5.37
CA ALA A 123 10.94 6.70 6.75
C ALA A 123 10.52 7.96 7.51
N GLU A 124 9.28 7.97 7.99
CA GLU A 124 8.66 9.12 8.64
C GLU A 124 9.07 9.21 10.11
N ASP A 125 9.54 10.40 10.50
CA ASP A 125 9.91 10.74 11.88
C ASP A 125 10.69 9.63 12.61
N VAL A 126 11.80 9.21 11.98
CA VAL A 126 12.68 8.13 12.44
C VAL A 126 13.04 8.20 13.94
N PRO A 127 13.33 9.37 14.53
CA PRO A 127 13.62 9.46 15.96
C PRO A 127 12.48 8.96 16.86
N ASP A 128 11.22 9.17 16.48
CA ASP A 128 10.06 8.87 17.33
C ASP A 128 9.45 7.48 17.09
N VAL A 129 9.86 6.77 16.03
CA VAL A 129 9.40 5.40 15.73
C VAL A 129 9.52 4.46 16.94
N LYS A 130 10.60 4.55 17.71
CA LYS A 130 10.78 3.72 18.91
C LYS A 130 9.80 4.08 20.04
N SER A 131 9.38 5.34 20.10
CA SER A 131 8.45 5.84 21.12
C SER A 131 7.00 5.54 20.78
N THR A 132 6.66 5.48 19.49
CA THR A 132 5.32 5.14 19.01
C THR A 132 5.11 3.62 19.05
N GLU A 133 6.14 2.83 18.74
CA GLU A 133 6.10 1.36 18.73
C GLU A 133 6.46 0.72 20.09
N LYS A 134 5.88 1.21 21.18
CA LYS A 134 6.21 0.75 22.55
C LYS A 134 5.79 -0.70 22.84
N ASN A 135 4.83 -1.24 22.08
CA ASN A 135 4.19 -2.51 22.37
C ASN A 135 4.36 -3.53 21.23
N ILE A 136 5.55 -3.60 20.63
CA ILE A 136 5.88 -4.67 19.68
C ILE A 136 5.88 -6.02 20.44
N PRO A 137 5.02 -6.98 20.09
CA PRO A 137 5.00 -8.27 20.77
C PRO A 137 6.32 -9.01 20.54
N ALA A 138 6.83 -9.71 21.57
CA ALA A 138 8.06 -10.52 21.44
C ALA A 138 7.98 -11.59 20.33
N ALA A 139 6.77 -11.98 19.92
CA ALA A 139 6.55 -12.86 18.77
C ALA A 139 6.98 -12.23 17.43
N TRP A 140 6.95 -10.90 17.31
CA TRP A 140 7.38 -10.18 16.11
C TRP A 140 8.88 -10.34 15.86
N ASP A 141 9.69 -10.32 16.93
CA ASP A 141 11.14 -10.57 16.85
C ASP A 141 11.47 -11.97 16.34
N GLN A 142 10.56 -12.94 16.51
CA GLN A 142 10.75 -14.31 16.06
C GLN A 142 10.47 -14.50 14.56
N LEU A 143 9.80 -13.54 13.90
CA LEU A 143 9.50 -13.62 12.47
C LEU A 143 10.78 -13.55 11.62
N CYS A 144 11.73 -12.71 12.03
CA CYS A 144 13.01 -12.55 11.33
C CYS A 144 13.80 -13.88 11.32
N PRO A 145 14.15 -14.51 12.46
CA PRO A 145 14.83 -15.81 12.47
C PRO A 145 14.03 -16.95 11.84
N ALA A 146 12.69 -16.97 11.95
CA ALA A 146 11.88 -18.02 11.35
C ALA A 146 11.91 -17.96 9.81
N SER A 147 11.87 -16.77 9.22
CA SER A 147 11.88 -16.58 7.76
C SER A 147 13.19 -17.02 7.09
N ILE A 148 14.33 -16.92 7.80
CA ILE A 148 15.64 -17.40 7.32
C ILE A 148 15.79 -18.93 7.46
N ASN A 149 15.10 -19.53 8.43
CA ASN A 149 15.23 -20.97 8.73
C ASN A 149 14.17 -21.85 8.02
N ASN A 150 13.08 -21.26 7.54
CA ASN A 150 12.00 -21.98 6.84
C ASN A 150 12.17 -22.01 5.31
N GLY A 151 13.24 -21.41 4.79
CA GLY A 151 13.67 -21.59 3.41
C GLY A 151 14.49 -22.87 3.29
N THR A 152 14.01 -23.86 2.53
CA THR A 152 14.74 -25.09 2.19
C THR A 152 15.96 -24.86 1.28
N THR A 153 16.38 -23.61 1.09
CA THR A 153 17.62 -23.22 0.43
C THR A 153 18.40 -22.28 1.34
N PRO A 154 19.66 -22.61 1.69
CA PRO A 154 20.55 -21.66 2.32
C PRO A 154 20.66 -20.45 1.39
N LEU A 155 20.33 -19.26 1.88
CA LEU A 155 20.63 -18.01 1.17
C LEU A 155 22.16 -17.92 1.08
N THR A 156 22.71 -18.42 -0.03
CA THR A 156 24.10 -18.15 -0.38
C THR A 156 24.23 -16.64 -0.55
N ASN A 157 25.39 -16.13 -0.14
CA ASN A 157 25.68 -14.75 0.20
C ASN A 157 25.70 -13.77 -1.01
N THR A 158 24.82 -13.92 -2.01
CA THR A 158 24.87 -13.19 -3.29
C THR A 158 23.93 -11.99 -3.40
N HIS A 159 23.04 -11.75 -2.44
CA HIS A 159 22.29 -10.49 -2.33
C HIS A 159 22.59 -9.78 -1.01
N LYS A 160 23.86 -9.41 -0.84
CA LYS A 160 24.26 -8.33 0.06
C LYS A 160 23.40 -7.11 -0.34
N MET A 161 22.46 -6.69 0.51
CA MET A 161 21.78 -5.41 0.33
C MET A 161 22.86 -4.36 0.07
N ARG A 162 22.89 -3.79 -1.13
CA ARG A 162 23.75 -2.64 -1.37
C ARG A 162 23.24 -1.55 -0.44
N ARG A 163 24.12 -1.13 0.46
CA ARG A 163 23.95 0.08 1.26
C ARG A 163 23.59 1.20 0.28
N VAL A 164 22.32 1.62 0.27
CA VAL A 164 21.96 2.87 -0.39
C VAL A 164 22.64 3.93 0.46
N HIS A 165 23.71 4.53 -0.07
CA HIS A 165 24.35 5.64 0.59
C HIS A 165 23.30 6.75 0.75
N HIS A 166 23.04 7.13 2.01
CA HIS A 166 22.30 8.33 2.33
C HIS A 166 22.95 9.52 1.61
N ALA A 167 22.25 10.07 0.62
CA ALA A 167 22.41 11.46 0.24
C ALA A 167 21.36 12.27 1.02
N ALA A 168 21.50 12.32 2.34
CA ALA A 168 20.85 13.35 3.14
C ALA A 168 21.64 14.65 2.87
N ARG A 169 21.29 15.35 1.80
CA ARG A 169 21.77 16.72 1.60
C ARG A 169 20.97 17.59 2.56
N HIS A 170 21.63 18.03 3.63
CA HIS A 170 21.15 19.08 4.52
C HIS A 170 20.64 20.27 3.69
N LEU A 171 19.34 20.48 3.65
CA LEU A 171 18.76 21.78 3.31
C LEU A 171 18.91 22.65 4.56
N HIS A 172 19.99 23.42 4.61
CA HIS A 172 20.06 24.55 5.53
C HIS A 172 18.96 25.54 5.16
N HIS A 173 18.02 25.74 6.08
CA HIS A 173 17.08 26.86 6.06
C HIS A 173 17.87 28.18 6.06
N GLY A 174 17.92 28.83 4.90
CA GLY A 174 18.21 30.26 4.80
C GLY A 174 16.91 31.02 4.89
N VAL A 175 16.66 31.64 6.04
CA VAL A 175 15.63 32.66 6.20
C VAL A 175 16.09 33.90 5.42
N HIS A 176 15.32 34.33 4.43
CA HIS A 176 15.48 35.67 3.87
C HIS A 176 14.15 36.41 4.00
N SER A 177 14.11 37.30 4.98
CA SER A 177 13.25 38.48 4.95
C SER A 177 13.82 39.45 3.93
N PHE A 178 12.98 39.91 2.99
CA PHE A 178 12.63 41.31 2.72
C PHE A 178 11.37 41.31 1.85
#